data_AF-A0A966EQD5-F1
#
_entry.id   AF-A0A966EQD5-F1
#
_cell.length_a   1.000
_cell.length_b   1.000
_cell.length_c   1.000
_cell.angle_alpha   90.00
_cell.angle_beta   90.00
_cell.angle_gamma   90.00
#
_symmetry.space_group_name_H-M   'P 1'
#
loop_
_entity.id
_entity.type
_entity.pdbx_description
1 polymer ?
#
loop_
_entity_poly.entity_id
_entity_poly.type
_entity_poly.pdbx_seq_one_letter_code
_entity_poly.pdbx_strand_id
1 'polypeptide(L)'
;MTIETQDRLELHELPGRYGDAIDDRNWDSLRNIFTQDAVFDLTDLGAPRLEGIDQIVKFMDEEAAHPKTHMMTNIYVDEVGEQTNMFFRIVALLGKGFVGTASYYDEVVKTPSGWRVKNRTVTIKRRDKRDAKVDLNS
;
A
#
# COMPACT_ATOMS: atom_id res chain seq x y z
N MET A 1 -10.21 9.45 -17.55
CA MET A 1 -10.89 10.32 -16.55
C MET A 1 -9.84 11.27 -16.02
N THR A 2 -10.15 12.54 -15.76
CA THR A 2 -9.20 13.47 -15.13
C THR A 2 -9.43 13.47 -13.62
N ILE A 3 -8.40 13.25 -12.81
CA ILE A 3 -8.50 13.28 -11.36
C ILE A 3 -8.70 14.72 -10.87
N GLU A 4 -9.77 14.96 -10.12
CA GLU A 4 -10.05 16.27 -9.52
C GLU A 4 -9.41 16.43 -8.13
N THR A 5 -9.43 17.64 -7.56
CA THR A 5 -8.89 17.89 -6.21
C THR A 5 -9.52 17.00 -5.14
N GLN A 6 -10.83 16.75 -5.22
CA GLN A 6 -11.53 15.87 -4.28
C GLN A 6 -11.02 14.43 -4.39
N ASP A 7 -10.79 13.95 -5.61
CA ASP A 7 -10.21 12.62 -5.85
C ASP A 7 -8.79 12.53 -5.29
N ARG A 8 -7.97 13.58 -5.46
CA ARG A 8 -6.63 13.63 -4.87
C ARG A 8 -6.65 13.56 -3.34
N LEU A 9 -7.63 14.18 -2.70
CA LEU A 9 -7.80 14.11 -1.25
C LEU A 9 -8.19 12.69 -0.80
N GLU A 10 -9.19 12.08 -1.44
CA GLU A 10 -9.60 10.70 -1.16
C GLU A 10 -8.44 9.71 -1.33
N LEU A 11 -7.68 9.85 -2.43
CA LEU A 11 -6.51 9.04 -2.70
C LEU A 11 -5.39 9.28 -1.69
N HIS A 12 -5.18 10.52 -1.24
CA HIS A 12 -4.17 10.83 -0.23
C HIS A 12 -4.53 10.27 1.15
N GLU A 13 -5.81 10.16 1.49
CA GLU A 13 -6.27 9.56 2.74
C GLU A 13 -6.21 8.02 2.72
N LEU A 14 -6.33 7.40 1.55
CA LEU A 14 -6.46 5.94 1.40
C LEU A 14 -5.31 5.14 2.06
N PRO A 15 -4.02 5.52 1.92
CA PRO A 15 -2.94 4.86 2.65
C PRO A 15 -3.06 4.97 4.17
N GLY A 16 -3.49 6.13 4.68
CA GLY A 16 -3.66 6.35 6.13
C GLY A 16 -4.75 5.45 6.69
N ARG A 17 -5.91 5.42 6.03
CA ARG A 17 -7.04 4.53 6.38
C ARG A 17 -6.66 3.05 6.31
N TYR A 18 -5.82 2.67 5.34
CA TYR A 18 -5.24 1.33 5.27
C TYR A 18 -4.36 1.02 6.48
N GLY A 19 -3.46 1.94 6.85
CA GLY A 19 -2.60 1.81 8.03
C GLY A 19 -3.40 1.59 9.30
N ASP A 20 -4.38 2.46 9.57
CA ASP A 20 -5.27 2.34 10.74
C ASP A 20 -6.03 1.01 10.74
N ALA A 21 -6.60 0.60 9.60
CA ALA A 21 -7.35 -0.65 9.51
C ALA A 21 -6.48 -1.89 9.83
N ILE A 22 -5.22 -1.89 9.40
CA ILE A 22 -4.27 -2.96 9.71
C ILE A 22 -3.85 -2.92 11.18
N ASP A 23 -3.46 -1.75 11.68
CA ASP A 23 -2.93 -1.57 13.03
C ASP A 23 -3.98 -1.95 14.10
N ASP A 24 -5.24 -1.54 13.88
CA ASP A 24 -6.38 -1.82 14.76
C ASP A 24 -7.07 -3.17 14.51
N ARG A 25 -6.62 -3.93 13.50
CA ARG A 25 -7.27 -5.18 13.05
C ARG A 25 -8.74 -4.98 12.67
N ASN A 26 -9.06 -3.83 12.08
CA ASN A 26 -10.40 -3.50 11.62
C ASN A 26 -10.61 -3.98 10.19
N TRP A 27 -10.99 -5.26 10.05
CA TRP A 27 -11.14 -5.93 8.77
C TRP A 27 -12.30 -5.41 7.92
N ASP A 28 -13.34 -4.88 8.55
CA ASP A 28 -14.44 -4.20 7.84
C ASP A 28 -13.96 -2.89 7.20
N SER A 29 -13.11 -2.14 7.89
CA SER A 29 -12.46 -0.96 7.31
C SER A 29 -11.47 -1.35 6.21
N LEU A 30 -10.72 -2.44 6.39
CA LEU A 30 -9.79 -2.94 5.38
C LEU A 30 -10.50 -3.31 4.08
N ARG A 31 -11.70 -3.89 4.16
CA ARG A 31 -12.57 -4.20 3.01
C ARG A 31 -12.99 -2.95 2.22
N ASN A 32 -12.97 -1.78 2.84
CA ASN A 32 -13.22 -0.50 2.16
C ASN A 32 -11.98 0.10 1.50
N ILE A 33 -10.80 -0.52 1.60
CA ILE A 33 -9.58 -0.06 0.94
C ILE A 33 -9.43 -0.67 -0.45
N PHE A 34 -9.77 -1.94 -0.59
CA PHE A 34 -9.52 -2.74 -1.79
C PHE A 34 -10.81 -2.99 -2.58
N THR A 35 -10.67 -3.28 -3.88
CA THR A 35 -11.77 -3.90 -4.63
C THR A 35 -11.95 -5.36 -4.20
N GLN A 36 -13.13 -5.93 -4.46
CA GLN A 36 -13.42 -7.32 -4.11
C GLN A 36 -12.42 -8.31 -4.74
N ASP A 37 -11.98 -7.98 -5.96
CA ASP A 37 -11.08 -8.75 -6.80
C ASP A 37 -9.67 -8.13 -6.85
N ALA A 38 -9.26 -7.46 -5.76
CA ALA A 38 -7.96 -6.83 -5.68
C ALA A 38 -6.82 -7.86 -5.63
N VAL A 39 -5.66 -7.49 -6.13
CA VAL A 39 -4.43 -8.27 -5.99
C VAL A 39 -3.49 -7.57 -5.02
N PHE A 40 -2.94 -8.33 -4.08
CA PHE A 40 -1.89 -7.85 -3.19
C PHE A 40 -0.65 -8.72 -3.35
N ASP A 41 0.38 -8.16 -3.99
CA ASP A 41 1.65 -8.81 -4.24
C ASP A 41 2.70 -8.45 -3.18
N LEU A 42 3.04 -9.44 -2.34
CA LEU A 42 4.08 -9.38 -1.31
C LEU A 42 5.30 -10.25 -1.67
N THR A 43 5.42 -10.74 -2.91
CA THR A 43 6.45 -11.71 -3.31
C THR A 43 7.87 -11.17 -3.15
N ASP A 44 8.06 -9.88 -3.36
CA ASP A 44 9.35 -9.21 -3.16
C ASP A 44 9.78 -9.12 -1.68
N LEU A 45 8.85 -9.39 -0.75
CA LEU A 45 9.09 -9.54 0.69
C LEU A 45 9.24 -11.03 1.10
N GLY A 46 9.19 -11.96 0.14
CA GLY A 46 9.21 -13.40 0.41
C GLY A 46 7.88 -13.97 0.91
N ALA A 47 6.79 -13.23 0.77
CA ALA A 47 5.44 -13.61 1.18
C ALA A 47 4.53 -13.85 -0.05
N PRO A 48 3.36 -14.51 0.08
CA PRO A 48 2.55 -14.88 -1.07
C PRO A 48 1.92 -13.68 -1.79
N ARG A 49 1.57 -13.89 -3.06
CA ARG A 49 0.66 -13.02 -3.81
C ARG A 49 -0.78 -13.44 -3.51
N LEU A 50 -1.59 -12.51 -3.03
CA LEU A 50 -2.96 -12.74 -2.57
C LEU A 50 -3.96 -12.26 -3.62
N GLU A 51 -5.03 -13.04 -3.84
CA GLU A 51 -6.08 -12.74 -4.81
C GLU A 51 -7.44 -12.57 -4.12
N GLY A 52 -8.01 -11.37 -4.26
CA GLY A 52 -9.29 -10.99 -3.67
C GLY A 52 -9.18 -10.53 -2.23
N ILE A 53 -10.11 -9.67 -1.82
CA ILE A 53 -10.11 -9.06 -0.48
C ILE A 53 -10.25 -10.09 0.65
N ASP A 54 -10.90 -11.22 0.41
CA ASP A 54 -11.05 -12.27 1.42
C ASP A 54 -9.72 -12.97 1.73
N GLN A 55 -8.89 -13.24 0.71
CA GLN A 55 -7.53 -13.76 0.94
C GLN A 55 -6.64 -12.73 1.62
N ILE A 56 -6.77 -11.46 1.24
CA ILE A 56 -6.04 -10.36 1.87
C ILE A 56 -6.38 -10.28 3.36
N VAL A 57 -7.67 -10.19 3.73
CA VAL A 57 -8.11 -10.13 5.13
C VAL A 57 -7.63 -11.36 5.90
N LYS A 58 -7.81 -12.57 5.34
CA LYS A 58 -7.37 -13.80 6.00
C LYS A 58 -5.87 -13.78 6.30
N PHE A 59 -5.05 -13.39 5.32
CA PHE A 59 -3.61 -13.29 5.51
C PHE A 59 -3.24 -12.28 6.61
N MET A 60 -3.89 -11.11 6.63
CA MET A 60 -3.64 -10.08 7.65
C MET A 60 -4.04 -10.54 9.06
N ASP A 61 -5.10 -11.34 9.18
CA ASP A 61 -5.61 -11.84 10.45
C ASP A 61 -4.80 -13.02 11.00
N GLU A 62 -4.43 -13.96 10.13
CA GLU A 62 -3.90 -15.27 10.54
C GLU A 62 -2.37 -15.41 10.39
N GLU A 63 -1.76 -14.74 9.40
CA GLU A 63 -0.40 -15.05 8.95
C GLU A 63 0.58 -13.87 9.09
N ALA A 64 0.09 -12.65 8.92
CA ALA A 64 0.93 -11.46 8.88
C ALA A 64 1.42 -11.05 10.28
N ALA A 65 2.72 -10.84 10.41
CA ALA A 65 3.32 -10.22 11.58
C ALA A 65 3.25 -8.69 11.47
N HIS A 66 2.16 -8.09 11.99
CA HIS A 66 1.97 -6.65 11.91
C HIS A 66 2.75 -5.87 12.98
N PRO A 67 3.43 -4.75 12.62
CA PRO A 67 3.97 -3.80 13.59
C PRO A 67 2.84 -3.19 14.42
N LYS A 68 3.21 -2.46 15.49
CA LYS A 68 2.24 -1.68 16.26
C LYS A 68 1.66 -0.51 15.49
N THR A 69 2.46 0.07 14.60
CA THR A 69 2.08 1.26 13.86
C THR A 69 2.80 1.27 12.52
N HIS A 70 2.04 1.53 11.47
CA HIS A 70 2.55 1.92 10.16
C HIS A 70 2.42 3.45 10.02
N MET A 71 3.49 4.12 9.58
CA MET A 71 3.45 5.53 9.19
C MET A 71 3.52 5.65 7.67
N MET A 72 2.50 6.27 7.06
CA MET A 72 2.45 6.48 5.60
C MET A 72 3.18 7.77 5.23
N THR A 73 3.98 7.72 4.18
CA THR A 73 4.85 8.83 3.76
C THR A 73 4.93 8.91 2.24
N ASN A 74 5.36 10.08 1.74
CA ASN A 74 5.62 10.33 0.32
C ASN A 74 4.45 9.91 -0.58
N ILE A 75 3.23 10.28 -0.19
CA ILE A 75 1.99 9.91 -0.87
C ILE A 75 1.77 10.83 -2.08
N TYR A 76 1.61 10.25 -3.27
CA TYR A 76 1.23 10.99 -4.47
C TYR A 76 0.55 10.08 -5.50
N VAL A 77 -0.06 10.70 -6.51
CA VAL A 77 -0.80 10.01 -7.57
C VAL A 77 -0.47 10.58 -8.94
N ASP A 78 -0.28 9.68 -9.91
CA ASP A 78 -0.05 9.99 -11.32
C ASP A 78 -1.15 9.39 -12.19
N GLU A 79 -1.52 10.12 -13.25
CA GLU A 79 -2.42 9.65 -14.31
C GLU A 79 -1.61 9.24 -15.53
N VAL A 80 -1.80 8.01 -16.00
CA VAL A 80 -1.20 7.51 -17.23
C VAL A 80 -2.30 6.93 -18.10
N GLY A 81 -2.78 7.72 -19.06
CA GLY A 81 -3.91 7.36 -19.90
C GLY A 81 -5.19 7.23 -19.07
N GLU A 82 -5.74 6.02 -18.99
CA GLU A 82 -6.92 5.72 -18.17
C GLU A 82 -6.58 5.14 -16.79
N GLN A 83 -5.30 4.86 -16.53
CA GLN A 83 -4.85 4.30 -15.26
C GLN A 83 -4.48 5.42 -14.27
N THR A 84 -4.92 5.26 -13.03
CA THR A 84 -4.45 6.07 -11.90
C THR A 84 -3.55 5.21 -11.04
N ASN A 85 -2.32 5.68 -10.84
CA ASN A 85 -1.34 5.00 -10.01
C ASN A 85 -1.08 5.82 -8.76
N MET A 86 -1.16 5.17 -7.60
CA MET A 86 -0.86 5.75 -6.30
C MET A 86 0.44 5.17 -5.76
N PHE A 87 1.22 6.05 -5.15
CA PHE A 87 2.55 5.75 -4.65
C PHE A 87 2.67 6.23 -3.22
N PHE A 88 3.18 5.38 -2.34
CA PHE A 88 3.54 5.77 -0.99
C PHE A 88 4.62 4.87 -0.42
N ARG A 89 5.16 5.25 0.72
CA ARG A 89 6.12 4.47 1.50
C ARG A 89 5.62 4.32 2.92
N ILE A 90 6.01 3.22 3.54
CA ILE A 90 5.77 3.02 4.97
C ILE A 90 7.06 3.08 5.76
N VAL A 91 6.92 3.55 7.00
CA VAL A 91 7.86 3.27 8.09
C VAL A 91 7.08 2.49 9.14
N ALA A 92 7.53 1.28 9.45
CA ALA A 92 6.87 0.36 10.37
C ALA A 92 7.70 0.15 11.63
N LEU A 93 7.09 0.26 12.81
CA LEU A 93 7.76 0.01 14.08
C LEU A 93 7.69 -1.48 14.44
N LEU A 94 8.76 -2.22 14.17
CA LEU A 94 8.83 -3.68 14.35
C LEU A 94 9.12 -4.12 15.81
N GLY A 95 9.37 -3.16 16.70
CA GLY A 95 9.71 -3.41 18.11
C GLY A 95 11.21 -3.62 18.34
N LYS A 96 11.63 -3.60 19.62
CA LYS A 96 13.05 -3.72 20.04
C LYS A 96 14.00 -2.73 19.34
N GLY A 97 13.50 -1.56 18.95
CA GLY A 97 14.28 -0.55 18.22
C GLY A 97 14.42 -0.81 16.72
N PHE A 98 13.83 -1.88 16.19
CA PHE A 98 13.84 -2.16 14.75
C PHE A 98 12.74 -1.39 14.02
N VAL A 99 13.10 -0.94 12.82
CA VAL A 99 12.21 -0.22 11.89
C VAL A 99 12.25 -0.92 10.55
N GLY A 100 11.07 -1.17 9.98
CA GLY A 100 10.90 -1.64 8.62
C GLY A 100 10.54 -0.49 7.69
N THR A 101 10.94 -0.59 6.42
CA THR A 101 10.46 0.32 5.37
C THR A 101 10.07 -0.49 4.15
N ALA A 102 9.05 -0.03 3.44
CA ALA A 102 8.66 -0.60 2.15
C ALA A 102 8.04 0.48 1.28
N SER A 103 8.11 0.28 -0.03
CA SER A 103 7.41 1.09 -1.03
C SER A 103 6.18 0.34 -1.51
N TYR A 104 5.10 1.09 -1.73
CA TYR A 104 3.82 0.60 -2.20
C TYR A 104 3.53 1.25 -3.55
N TYR A 105 3.16 0.40 -4.50
CA TYR A 105 2.81 0.76 -5.87
C TYR A 105 1.40 0.24 -6.12
N ASP A 106 0.43 1.15 -6.15
CA ASP A 106 -0.98 0.81 -6.24
C ASP A 106 -1.56 1.26 -7.58
N GLU A 107 -2.31 0.38 -8.23
CA GLU A 107 -3.30 0.77 -9.23
C GLU A 107 -4.63 0.98 -8.50
N VAL A 108 -5.20 2.16 -8.66
CA VAL A 108 -6.43 2.57 -7.97
C VAL A 108 -7.53 2.89 -8.98
N VAL A 109 -8.76 2.56 -8.60
CA VAL A 109 -9.94 2.73 -9.44
C VAL A 109 -11.03 3.47 -8.68
N LYS A 110 -11.74 4.37 -9.38
CA LYS A 110 -12.89 5.07 -8.83
C LYS A 110 -14.12 4.16 -8.91
N THR A 111 -14.73 3.87 -7.77
CA THR A 111 -15.98 3.10 -7.67
C THR A 111 -17.13 4.03 -7.27
N PRO A 112 -18.40 3.59 -7.37
CA PRO A 112 -19.52 4.36 -6.82
C PRO A 112 -19.40 4.66 -5.31
N SER A 113 -18.58 3.91 -4.57
CA SER A 113 -18.33 4.08 -3.13
C SER A 113 -17.00 4.79 -2.82
N GLY A 114 -16.40 5.45 -3.83
CA GLY A 114 -15.11 6.13 -3.73
C GLY A 114 -13.94 5.34 -4.32
N TRP A 115 -12.72 5.86 -4.16
CA TRP A 115 -11.50 5.22 -4.68
C TRP A 115 -11.15 3.94 -3.91
N ARG A 116 -10.66 2.92 -4.64
CA ARG A 116 -10.24 1.62 -4.10
C ARG A 116 -8.95 1.16 -4.77
N VAL A 117 -8.17 0.38 -4.05
CA VAL A 117 -6.97 -0.30 -4.57
C VAL A 117 -7.38 -1.57 -5.32
N LYS A 118 -6.99 -1.63 -6.59
CA LYS A 118 -7.24 -2.78 -7.48
C LYS A 118 -6.04 -3.71 -7.55
N ASN A 119 -4.84 -3.15 -7.66
CA ASN A 119 -3.60 -3.90 -7.58
C ASN A 119 -2.66 -3.18 -6.62
N ARG A 120 -1.99 -3.93 -5.75
CA ARG A 120 -0.96 -3.42 -4.85
C ARG A 120 0.27 -4.28 -4.95
N THR A 121 1.41 -3.64 -5.21
CA THR A 121 2.73 -4.28 -5.12
C THR A 121 3.52 -3.64 -4.01
N VAL A 122 4.08 -4.47 -3.13
CA VAL A 122 4.94 -4.04 -2.04
C VAL A 122 6.34 -4.54 -2.26
N THR A 123 7.31 -3.66 -2.07
CA THR A 123 8.72 -4.01 -2.22
C THR A 123 9.60 -3.23 -1.27
N ILE A 124 10.67 -3.87 -0.81
CA ILE A 124 11.78 -3.24 -0.08
C ILE A 124 12.83 -2.65 -1.02
N LYS A 125 12.73 -2.94 -2.33
CA LYS A 125 13.61 -2.40 -3.36
C LYS A 125 13.13 -1.03 -3.78
N ARG A 126 14.07 -0.14 -4.04
CA ARG A 126 13.80 1.17 -4.63
C ARG A 126 13.62 0.99 -6.14
N ARG A 127 12.38 1.08 -6.64
CA ARG A 127 12.05 0.90 -8.07
C ARG A 127 12.91 1.74 -8.99
N ASP A 128 13.11 3.00 -8.62
CA ASP A 128 13.80 4.00 -9.45
C ASP A 128 15.19 4.35 -8.88
N LYS A 129 15.83 3.42 -8.16
CA LYS A 129 17.18 3.63 -7.64
C LYS A 129 18.15 3.83 -8.81
N ARG A 130 18.85 4.96 -8.80
CA ARG A 130 19.98 5.20 -9.70
C ARG A 130 21.27 4.91 -8.97
N ASP A 131 22.30 4.55 -9.74
CA ASP A 131 23.64 4.43 -9.20
C ASP A 131 24.08 5.77 -8.63
N ALA A 132 24.39 5.76 -7.34
CA ALA A 132 24.94 6.89 -6.64
C ALA A 132 26.33 6.51 -6.15
N LYS A 133 27.33 7.35 -6.40
CA LYS A 133 28.73 7.08 -5.98
C LYS A 133 28.85 6.78 -4.48
N VAL A 134 27.98 7.35 -3.65
CA VAL A 134 27.96 7.13 -2.19
C VAL A 134 27.61 5.69 -1.83
N ASP A 135 26.80 5.01 -2.64
CA ASP A 135 26.34 3.64 -2.38
C ASP A 135 27.44 2.60 -2.64
N LEU A 136 28.50 2.96 -3.38
CA LEU A 136 29.63 2.06 -3.65
C LEU A 136 30.53 1.85 -2.43
N ASN A 137 30.40 2.71 -1.42
CA ASN A 137 31.20 2.69 -0.19
C ASN A 137 30.40 2.17 1.02
N SER A 138 29.18 1.65 0.80
CA SER A 138 28.23 1.21 1.82
C SER A 138 28.23 -0.29 2.03
#